data_AF-A0A9X8DQ00-F1
#
_entry.id   AF-A0A9X8DQ00-F1
#
_cell.length_a   1.000
_cell.length_b   1.000
_cell.length_c   1.000
_cell.angle_alpha   90.00
_cell.angle_beta   90.00
_cell.angle_gamma   90.00
#
_symmetry.space_group_name_H-M   'P 1'
#
loop_
_entity.id
_entity.type
_entity.pdbx_description
1 polymer ?
#
loop_
_entity_poly.entity_id
_entity_poly.type
_entity_poly.pdbx_seq_one_letter_code
_entity_poly.pdbx_strand_id
1 'polypeptide(L)'
;MKLTSTLTILPLLATVRGCIETRKPVIDEETKTLAQLYQEAINEGGNLVVYHGGDTPDQQNYTADAFKAKFPDINLTMIVDYSKY
;
A
#
# COMPACT_ATOMS: atom_id res chain seq x y z
N MET A 1 0.67 -64.49 -16.44
CA MET A 1 0.93 -63.38 -17.39
C MET A 1 -0.38 -63.12 -18.14
N LYS A 2 -1.17 -62.12 -17.72
CA LYS A 2 -2.47 -61.76 -18.32
C LYS A 2 -2.45 -60.26 -18.65
N LEU A 3 -2.70 -59.94 -19.92
CA LEU A 3 -2.92 -58.59 -20.45
C LEU A 3 -4.26 -58.04 -19.94
N THR A 4 -4.30 -56.74 -19.59
CA THR A 4 -5.44 -55.82 -19.76
C THR A 4 -4.93 -54.40 -19.47
N SER A 5 -4.62 -53.58 -20.48
CA SER A 5 -5.53 -52.61 -21.10
C SER A 5 -6.17 -51.66 -20.09
N THR A 6 -5.67 -50.42 -20.02
CA THR A 6 -6.39 -49.33 -19.35
C THR A 6 -6.22 -48.06 -20.17
N LEU A 7 -7.36 -47.58 -20.61
CA LEU A 7 -7.60 -46.52 -21.59
C LEU A 7 -7.23 -45.15 -20.98
N THR A 8 -6.32 -44.43 -21.62
CA THR A 8 -5.94 -43.06 -21.28
C THR A 8 -7.13 -42.14 -21.58
N ILE A 9 -7.80 -41.61 -20.55
CA ILE A 9 -8.80 -40.56 -20.71
C ILE A 9 -8.15 -39.25 -20.31
N LEU A 10 -7.77 -38.47 -21.32
CA LEU A 10 -7.31 -37.09 -21.18
C LEU A 10 -8.53 -36.23 -20.82
N PRO A 11 -8.58 -35.53 -19.67
CA PRO A 11 -9.64 -34.56 -19.45
C PRO A 11 -9.40 -33.37 -20.39
N LEU A 12 -10.36 -33.17 -21.31
CA LEU A 12 -10.48 -32.00 -22.16
C LEU A 12 -10.57 -30.75 -21.28
N LEU A 13 -9.47 -30.00 -21.21
CA LEU A 13 -9.39 -28.73 -20.49
C LEU A 13 -10.14 -27.66 -21.31
N ALA A 14 -11.45 -27.58 -21.11
CA ALA A 14 -12.25 -26.46 -21.60
C ALA A 14 -11.75 -25.18 -20.91
N THR A 15 -10.89 -24.44 -21.60
CA THR A 15 -10.39 -23.15 -21.12
C THR A 15 -11.53 -22.14 -21.28
N VAL A 16 -12.28 -21.94 -20.20
CA VAL A 16 -13.20 -20.79 -20.09
C VAL A 16 -12.33 -19.54 -19.95
N ARG A 17 -11.96 -18.94 -21.08
CA ARG A 17 -11.44 -17.56 -21.12
C ARG A 17 -12.61 -16.63 -20.85
N GLY A 18 -13.01 -16.54 -19.58
CA GLY A 18 -13.82 -15.43 -19.11
C GLY A 18 -13.00 -14.15 -19.28
N CYS A 19 -13.58 -13.13 -19.91
CA CYS A 19 -13.06 -11.77 -19.81
C CYS A 19 -13.07 -11.39 -18.34
N ILE A 20 -11.90 -11.32 -17.71
CA ILE A 20 -11.78 -10.79 -16.35
C ILE A 20 -12.03 -9.27 -16.47
N GLU A 21 -13.25 -8.83 -16.18
CA GLU A 21 -13.49 -7.43 -15.89
C GLU A 21 -12.82 -7.10 -14.56
N THR A 22 -11.83 -6.21 -14.61
CA THR A 22 -11.20 -5.65 -13.43
C THR A 22 -12.21 -4.75 -12.72
N ARG A 23 -12.94 -5.30 -11.74
CA ARG A 23 -13.71 -4.46 -10.82
C ARG A 23 -12.74 -3.66 -9.97
N LYS A 24 -12.94 -2.34 -9.89
CA LYS A 24 -12.25 -1.51 -8.91
C LYS A 24 -12.54 -2.11 -7.53
N PRO A 25 -11.52 -2.48 -6.73
CA PRO A 25 -11.78 -2.94 -5.38
C PRO A 25 -12.52 -1.83 -4.63
N VAL A 26 -13.63 -2.19 -3.99
CA VAL A 26 -14.25 -1.32 -3.00
C VAL A 26 -13.31 -1.38 -1.80
N ILE A 27 -12.61 -0.28 -1.55
CA ILE A 27 -11.79 -0.11 -0.36
C ILE A 27 -12.69 0.57 0.66
N ASP A 28 -12.99 -0.12 1.76
CA ASP A 28 -13.75 0.45 2.87
C ASP A 28 -12.95 1.58 3.53
N GLU A 29 -13.66 2.51 4.18
CA GLU A 29 -13.01 3.57 4.95
C GLU A 29 -12.20 2.99 6.12
N GLU A 30 -11.09 3.63 6.47
CA GLU A 30 -10.30 3.24 7.63
C GLU A 30 -11.11 3.46 8.92
N THR A 31 -11.18 2.44 9.76
CA THR A 31 -11.99 2.42 11.00
C THR A 31 -11.14 2.48 12.26
N LYS A 32 -9.82 2.28 12.14
CA LYS A 32 -8.88 2.37 13.27
C LYS A 32 -8.81 3.79 13.80
N THR A 33 -8.64 3.89 15.10
CA THR A 33 -8.30 5.15 15.74
C THR A 33 -6.88 5.57 15.35
N LEU A 34 -6.59 6.88 15.42
CA LEU A 34 -5.24 7.39 15.20
C LEU A 34 -4.20 6.77 16.16
N ALA A 35 -4.61 6.40 17.37
CA ALA A 35 -3.72 5.72 18.32
C ALA A 35 -3.31 4.32 17.84
N GLN A 36 -4.23 3.56 17.25
CA GLN A 36 -3.94 2.25 16.67
C GLN A 36 -3.02 2.38 15.46
N LEU A 37 -3.32 3.32 14.55
CA LEU A 37 -2.48 3.58 13.37
C LEU A 37 -1.08 4.04 13.76
N TYR A 38 -0.95 4.86 14.81
CA TYR A 38 0.36 5.28 15.33
C TYR A 38 1.19 4.10 15.84
N GLN A 39 0.57 3.19 16.61
CA GLN A 39 1.27 1.98 17.08
C GLN A 39 1.67 1.05 15.93
N GLU A 40 0.81 0.89 14.93
CA GLU A 40 1.14 0.11 13.73
C GLU A 40 2.31 0.74 12.95
N ALA A 41 2.31 2.07 12.77
CA ALA A 41 3.40 2.77 12.09
C ALA A 41 4.75 2.65 12.84
N ILE A 42 4.74 2.63 14.16
CA ILE A 42 5.95 2.33 14.96
C ILE A 42 6.43 0.90 14.66
N ASN A 43 5.52 -0.07 14.62
CA ASN A 43 5.86 -1.48 14.32
C ASN A 43 6.35 -1.69 12.89
N GLU A 44 5.96 -0.83 11.95
CA GLU A 44 6.48 -0.77 10.57
C GLU A 44 7.91 -0.21 10.50
N GLY A 45 8.45 0.27 11.62
CA GLY A 45 9.80 0.82 11.73
C GLY A 45 9.83 2.34 11.95
N GLY A 46 8.66 3.00 12.02
CA GLY A 46 8.54 4.38 12.45
C GLY A 46 9.15 5.41 11.51
N ASN A 47 9.32 5.11 10.22
CA ASN A 47 9.88 6.06 9.25
C ASN A 47 8.80 6.52 8.26
N LEU A 48 8.68 7.83 8.10
CA LEU A 48 7.76 8.43 7.12
C LEU A 48 8.50 9.48 6.29
N VAL A 49 8.54 9.29 4.98
CA VAL A 49 9.07 10.26 4.03
C VAL A 49 7.92 10.84 3.22
N VAL A 50 7.79 12.16 3.22
CA VAL A 50 6.75 12.87 2.47
C VAL A 50 7.42 13.82 1.49
N TYR A 51 7.11 13.64 0.21
CA TYR A 51 7.39 14.60 -0.85
C TYR A 51 6.15 15.48 -1.04
N HIS A 52 6.33 16.78 -0.82
CA HIS A 52 5.26 17.77 -0.91
C HIS A 52 5.65 18.82 -1.94
N GLY A 53 4.77 19.14 -2.89
CA GLY A 53 5.01 20.21 -3.85
C GLY A 53 4.91 21.59 -3.19
N GLY A 54 5.91 22.45 -3.36
CA GLY A 54 5.92 23.80 -2.78
C GLY A 54 6.81 24.79 -3.52
N ASP A 55 6.85 26.01 -3.00
CA ASP A 55 7.62 27.13 -3.53
C ASP A 55 8.85 27.46 -2.68
N THR A 56 8.83 27.19 -1.37
CA THR A 56 9.95 27.47 -0.45
C THR A 56 10.33 26.23 0.37
N PRO A 57 11.61 26.06 0.75
CA PRO A 57 12.06 24.82 1.41
C PRO A 57 11.46 24.62 2.80
N ASP A 58 11.01 25.70 3.45
CA ASP A 58 10.46 25.73 4.81
C ASP A 58 8.92 25.76 4.86
N GLN A 59 8.25 25.72 3.71
CA GLN A 59 6.80 25.92 3.60
C GLN A 59 5.97 24.94 4.45
N GLN A 60 6.49 23.74 4.70
CA GLN A 60 5.82 22.71 5.50
C GLN A 60 6.31 22.59 6.95
N ASN A 61 7.17 23.49 7.42
CA ASN A 61 7.76 23.37 8.76
C ASN A 61 6.70 23.31 9.86
N TYR A 62 5.69 24.19 9.82
CA TYR A 62 4.62 24.18 10.83
C TYR A 62 3.87 22.84 10.89
N THR A 63 3.54 22.26 9.73
CA THR A 63 2.90 20.94 9.65
C THR A 63 3.81 19.85 10.18
N ALA A 64 5.09 19.87 9.78
CA ALA A 64 6.07 18.89 10.21
C ALA A 64 6.29 18.94 11.73
N ASP A 65 6.37 20.13 12.31
CA ASP A 65 6.55 20.35 13.75
C ASP A 65 5.34 19.87 14.54
N ALA A 66 4.13 20.21 14.10
CA ALA A 66 2.89 19.72 14.72
C ALA A 66 2.77 18.19 14.66
N PHE A 67 3.14 17.58 13.52
CA PHE A 67 3.14 16.12 13.37
C PHE A 67 4.14 15.47 14.33
N LYS A 68 5.39 15.94 14.36
CA LYS A 68 6.43 15.42 15.26
C LYS A 68 6.06 15.59 16.74
N ALA A 69 5.42 16.70 17.10
CA ALA A 69 4.93 16.92 18.45
C ALA A 69 3.80 15.94 18.84
N LYS A 70 2.95 15.55 17.87
CA LYS A 70 1.85 14.61 18.12
C LYS A 70 2.28 13.15 18.10
N PHE A 71 3.25 12.80 17.26
CA PHE A 71 3.73 11.44 17.00
C PHE A 71 5.26 11.35 17.14
N PRO A 72 5.78 11.49 18.38
CA PRO A 72 7.22 11.66 18.62
C PRO A 72 8.08 10.45 18.22
N ASP A 73 7.49 9.25 18.12
CA ASP A 73 8.20 8.02 17.75
C ASP A 73 8.22 7.77 16.23
N ILE A 74 7.63 8.67 15.42
CA ILE A 74 7.77 8.64 13.96
C ILE A 74 8.89 9.58 13.52
N ASN A 75 9.90 9.02 12.86
CA ASN A 75 10.92 9.73 12.14
C ASN A 75 10.36 10.30 10.81
N LEU A 76 9.82 11.52 10.88
CA LEU A 76 9.31 12.25 9.72
C LEU A 76 10.44 12.96 8.96
N THR A 77 10.57 12.64 7.68
CA THR A 77 11.33 13.40 6.68
C THR A 77 10.36 14.11 5.74
N MET A 78 10.34 15.44 5.80
CA MET A 78 9.52 16.29 4.93
C MET A 78 10.40 16.93 3.86
N ILE A 79 10.10 16.69 2.59
CA ILE A 79 10.85 17.20 1.45
C ILE A 79 9.91 18.08 0.63
N VAL A 80 10.31 19.33 0.40
CA VAL A 80 9.61 20.21 -0.53
C VAL A 80 10.19 20.02 -1.92
N ASP A 81 9.36 19.52 -2.84
CA ASP A 81 9.67 19.39 -4.26
C ASP A 81 9.23 20.67 -4.99
N TYR A 82 10.18 21.35 -5.63
CA TYR A 82 9.91 22.64 -6.25
C TYR A 82 9.15 22.45 -7.56
N SER A 83 8.00 23.09 -7.67
CA SER A 83 7.17 23.04 -8.88
C SER A 83 7.74 23.83 -10.07
N LYS A 84 8.87 24.54 -9.89
CA LYS A 84 9.32 25.60 -10.82
C LYS A 84 10.73 25.40 -11.40
N TYR A 85 11.43 24.36 -11.01
CA TYR A 85 12.76 23.99 -11.52
C TYR A 85 12.75 22.54 -11.98
#